data_AF-A0AAV0WBF4-F1
#
_entry.id   AF-A0AAV0WBF4-F1
#
_cell.length_a   1.000
_cell.length_b   1.000
_cell.length_c   1.000
_cell.angle_alpha   90.00
_cell.angle_beta   90.00
_cell.angle_gamma   90.00
#
_symmetry.space_group_name_H-M   'P 1'
#
loop_
_entity.id
_entity.type
_entity.pdbx_description
1 polymer ?
#
loop_
_entity_poly.entity_id
_entity_poly.type
_entity_poly.pdbx_seq_one_letter_code
_entity_poly.pdbx_strand_id
1 'polypeptide(L)'
;MIKKITLWEKEIQTNNCEPFERMNIFLQDTKKNVSNFTELKTQMVQHLNALKIRIREYFPPLEKQYDWIRDPFDVDATDTNLTTFEKEQLIEVSCDPSMKNKFLNSGTTLLDFWIYVGKEQKELSSTAVKFLVGFSTTYLCERGFSSLTYVKCKYRNKLNVEDDLRLYVTKLEPNIDKLCQQKQAHASH
;
A
#
# COMPACT_ATOMS: atom_id res chain seq x y z
N MET A 1 3.19 -11.25 2.72
CA MET A 1 2.04 -12.08 3.12
C MET A 1 2.15 -13.53 2.62
N ILE A 2 2.22 -13.78 1.30
CA ILE A 2 2.33 -15.15 0.75
C ILE A 2 3.49 -15.96 1.34
N LYS A 3 4.70 -15.38 1.45
CA LYS A 3 5.87 -16.05 2.07
C LYS A 3 5.59 -16.53 3.50
N LYS A 4 4.80 -15.78 4.28
CA LYS A 4 4.41 -16.14 5.66
C LYS A 4 3.46 -17.33 5.66
N ILE A 5 2.50 -17.36 4.74
CA ILE A 5 1.57 -18.49 4.59
C ILE A 5 2.31 -19.76 4.14
N THR A 6 3.28 -19.64 3.22
CA THR A 6 4.14 -20.77 2.82
C THR A 6 4.98 -21.29 3.98
N LEU A 7 5.47 -20.42 4.86
CA LEU A 7 6.14 -20.85 6.10
C LEU A 7 5.16 -21.64 6.99
N TRP A 8 3.97 -21.09 7.25
CA TRP A 8 2.97 -21.76 8.09
C TRP A 8 2.53 -23.12 7.56
N GLU A 9 2.38 -23.26 6.24
CA GLU A 9 2.11 -24.54 5.60
C GLU A 9 3.21 -25.57 5.88
N LYS A 10 4.48 -25.17 5.78
CA LYS A 10 5.62 -26.04 6.12
C LYS A 10 5.64 -26.41 7.60
N GLU A 11 5.39 -25.46 8.49
CA GLU A 11 5.33 -25.71 9.94
C GLU A 11 4.20 -26.70 10.30
N ILE A 12 3.01 -26.57 9.71
CA ILE A 12 1.92 -27.53 9.93
C ILE A 12 2.32 -28.94 9.45
N GLN A 13 3.02 -29.04 8.32
CA GLN A 13 3.49 -30.32 7.78
C GLN A 13 4.53 -30.99 8.70
N THR A 14 5.35 -30.22 9.41
CA THR A 14 6.32 -30.71 10.41
C THR A 14 5.71 -30.93 11.80
N ASN A 15 4.38 -30.87 11.93
CA ASN A 15 3.63 -30.91 13.19
C ASN A 15 3.92 -29.74 14.15
N ASN A 16 4.47 -28.64 13.63
CA ASN A 16 4.63 -27.41 14.39
C ASN A 16 3.39 -26.51 14.22
N CYS A 17 2.62 -26.37 15.29
CA CYS A 17 1.42 -25.53 15.32
C CYS A 17 1.63 -24.18 16.03
N GLU A 18 2.87 -23.81 16.36
CA GLU A 18 3.22 -22.48 16.90
C GLU A 18 2.57 -21.30 16.15
N PRO A 19 2.47 -21.30 14.81
CA PRO A 19 1.83 -20.19 14.09
C PRO A 19 0.35 -19.97 14.42
N PHE A 20 -0.30 -20.96 15.05
CA PHE A 20 -1.71 -20.97 15.40
C PHE A 20 -1.85 -21.15 16.92
N GLU A 21 -1.64 -20.08 17.66
CA GLU A 21 -1.61 -20.06 19.13
C GLU A 21 -2.74 -20.85 19.81
N ARG A 22 -4.00 -20.63 19.40
CA ARG A 22 -5.16 -21.37 19.95
C ARG A 22 -5.09 -22.87 19.68
N MET A 23 -4.59 -23.26 18.51
CA MET A 23 -4.40 -24.67 18.17
C MET A 23 -3.24 -25.27 18.95
N ASN A 24 -2.15 -24.52 19.12
CA ASN A 24 -1.00 -24.96 19.89
C ASN A 24 -1.38 -25.23 21.35
N ILE A 25 -2.12 -24.31 21.97
CA ILE A 25 -2.67 -24.46 23.33
C ILE A 25 -3.58 -25.69 23.40
N PHE A 26 -4.53 -25.84 22.47
CA PHE A 26 -5.44 -26.98 22.41
C PHE A 26 -4.70 -28.33 22.31
N LEU A 27 -3.62 -28.39 21.52
CA LEU A 27 -2.82 -29.62 21.36
C LEU A 27 -1.97 -29.95 22.59
N GLN A 28 -1.52 -28.93 23.33
CA GLN A 28 -0.84 -29.10 24.60
C GLN A 28 -1.80 -29.65 25.66
N ASP A 29 -3.00 -29.07 25.77
CA ASP A 29 -4.03 -29.48 26.73
C ASP A 29 -4.55 -30.91 26.47
N THR A 30 -4.64 -31.32 25.20
CA THR A 30 -5.11 -32.65 24.78
C THR A 30 -4.03 -33.73 24.77
N LYS A 31 -2.80 -33.44 25.24
CA LYS A 31 -1.63 -34.34 25.17
C LYS A 31 -1.37 -34.92 23.77
N LYS A 32 -1.69 -34.17 22.71
CA LYS A 32 -1.59 -34.60 21.31
C LYS A 32 -2.42 -35.84 20.94
N ASN A 33 -3.38 -36.25 21.77
CA ASN A 33 -4.18 -37.46 21.56
C ASN A 33 -5.44 -37.16 20.74
N VAL A 34 -5.24 -36.60 19.54
CA VAL A 34 -6.32 -36.24 18.62
C VAL A 34 -6.38 -37.29 17.51
N SER A 35 -7.38 -38.16 17.57
CA SER A 35 -7.60 -39.27 16.62
C SER A 35 -7.63 -38.81 15.15
N ASN A 36 -8.00 -37.54 14.92
CA ASN A 36 -8.17 -36.93 13.61
C ASN A 36 -7.13 -35.83 13.30
N PHE A 37 -5.98 -35.79 13.99
CA PHE A 37 -4.99 -34.71 13.80
C PHE A 37 -4.47 -34.63 12.36
N THR A 38 -4.30 -35.78 11.70
CA THR A 38 -3.89 -35.84 10.30
C THR A 38 -4.92 -35.19 9.38
N GLU A 39 -6.21 -35.45 9.59
CA GLU A 39 -7.31 -34.87 8.81
C GLU A 39 -7.40 -33.35 9.03
N LEU A 40 -7.28 -32.91 10.28
CA LEU A 40 -7.24 -31.49 10.64
C LEU A 40 -6.10 -30.75 9.93
N LYS A 41 -4.88 -31.32 9.93
CA LYS A 41 -3.73 -30.74 9.21
C LYS A 41 -4.01 -30.60 7.72
N THR A 42 -4.62 -31.62 7.11
CA THR A 42 -5.00 -31.59 5.69
C THR A 42 -5.96 -30.42 5.42
N GLN A 43 -6.99 -30.25 6.23
CA GLN A 43 -7.94 -29.13 6.10
C GLN A 43 -7.26 -27.76 6.28
N MET A 44 -6.35 -27.64 7.26
CA MET A 44 -5.61 -26.39 7.46
C MET A 44 -4.75 -26.04 6.24
N VAL A 45 -4.01 -27.01 5.69
CA VAL A 45 -3.19 -26.81 4.48
C VAL A 45 -4.07 -26.44 3.28
N GLN A 46 -5.22 -27.09 3.11
CA GLN A 46 -6.19 -26.74 2.06
C GLN A 46 -6.68 -25.29 2.22
N HIS A 47 -7.04 -24.87 3.44
CA HIS A 47 -7.47 -23.50 3.69
C HIS A 47 -6.35 -22.47 3.45
N LEU A 48 -5.11 -22.77 3.85
CA LEU A 48 -3.96 -21.90 3.57
C LEU A 48 -3.70 -21.79 2.06
N ASN A 49 -3.87 -22.88 1.31
CA ASN A 49 -3.76 -22.87 -0.14
C ASN A 49 -4.87 -22.04 -0.79
N ALA A 50 -6.13 -22.22 -0.38
CA ALA A 50 -7.23 -21.39 -0.85
C ALA A 50 -7.01 -19.90 -0.53
N LEU A 51 -6.47 -19.60 0.66
CA LEU A 51 -6.14 -18.24 1.05
C LEU A 51 -5.00 -17.65 0.18
N LYS A 52 -3.96 -18.43 -0.14
CA LYS A 52 -2.90 -17.99 -1.07
C LYS A 52 -3.48 -17.62 -2.44
N ILE A 53 -4.39 -18.45 -2.96
CA ILE A 53 -5.06 -18.21 -4.25
C ILE A 53 -5.85 -16.90 -4.19
N ARG A 54 -6.75 -16.75 -3.21
CA ARG A 54 -7.56 -15.54 -3.05
C ARG A 54 -6.71 -14.28 -2.88
N ILE A 55 -5.66 -14.34 -2.07
CA ILE A 55 -4.74 -13.19 -1.92
C ILE A 55 -4.11 -12.83 -3.27
N ARG A 56 -3.78 -13.80 -4.12
CA ARG A 56 -3.22 -13.52 -5.46
C ARG A 56 -4.24 -12.98 -6.45
N GLU A 57 -5.51 -13.32 -6.29
CA GLU A 57 -6.60 -12.74 -7.09
C GLU A 57 -6.78 -11.24 -6.78
N TYR A 58 -6.76 -10.85 -5.51
CA TYR A 58 -6.89 -9.44 -5.10
C TYR A 58 -5.58 -8.67 -5.16
N PHE A 59 -4.45 -9.33 -4.92
CA PHE A 59 -3.10 -8.76 -4.89
C PHE A 59 -2.20 -9.58 -5.81
N PRO A 60 -2.32 -9.40 -7.14
CA PRO A 60 -1.44 -10.05 -8.09
C PRO A 60 0.03 -9.71 -7.77
N PRO A 61 0.98 -10.58 -8.15
CA PRO A 61 2.39 -10.21 -8.09
C PRO A 61 2.58 -8.89 -8.83
N LEU A 62 3.34 -7.99 -8.22
CA LEU A 62 3.72 -6.75 -8.89
C LEU A 62 4.50 -7.14 -10.13
N GLU A 63 4.07 -6.59 -11.27
CA GLU A 63 4.70 -6.86 -12.54
C GLU A 63 6.13 -6.32 -12.51
N LYS A 64 7.10 -7.18 -12.86
CA LYS A 64 8.52 -6.82 -12.92
C LYS A 64 8.80 -5.63 -13.84
N GLN A 65 7.89 -5.38 -14.78
CA GLN A 65 7.99 -4.26 -15.73
C GLN A 65 8.08 -2.88 -15.06
N TYR A 66 7.70 -2.76 -13.78
CA TYR A 66 7.76 -1.51 -13.01
C TYR A 66 8.84 -1.53 -11.92
N ASP A 67 9.72 -2.53 -11.88
CA ASP A 67 10.76 -2.58 -10.86
C ASP A 67 11.74 -1.41 -10.99
N TRP A 68 11.95 -0.89 -12.21
CA TRP A 68 12.76 0.33 -12.44
C TRP A 68 12.18 1.57 -11.75
N ILE A 69 10.87 1.61 -11.47
CA ILE A 69 10.25 2.70 -10.71
C ILE A 69 10.65 2.61 -9.24
N ARG A 70 10.84 1.40 -8.69
CA ARG A 70 11.18 1.19 -7.28
C ARG A 70 12.67 1.32 -7.02
N ASP A 71 13.46 0.75 -7.91
CA ASP A 71 14.92 0.81 -7.84
C ASP A 71 15.48 1.03 -9.24
N PRO A 72 15.65 2.30 -9.67
CA PRO A 72 16.21 2.59 -10.98
C PRO A 72 17.71 2.26 -11.08
N PHE A 73 18.36 1.89 -9.97
CA PHE A 73 19.81 1.62 -9.92
C PHE A 73 20.15 0.12 -9.95
N ASP A 74 19.15 -0.76 -9.82
CA ASP A 74 19.30 -2.23 -9.82
C ASP A 74 18.41 -2.90 -10.88
N VAL A 75 18.28 -2.28 -12.05
CA VAL A 75 17.48 -2.79 -13.16
C VAL A 75 18.22 -2.69 -14.48
N ASP A 76 18.14 -3.75 -15.29
CA ASP A 76 18.58 -3.73 -16.69
C ASP A 76 17.54 -2.97 -17.53
N ALA A 77 17.93 -1.81 -18.05
CA ALA A 77 17.06 -0.98 -18.89
C ALA A 77 16.56 -1.74 -20.14
N THR A 78 17.30 -2.74 -20.63
CA THR A 78 16.90 -3.51 -21.82
C THR A 78 15.69 -4.41 -21.57
N ASP A 79 15.50 -4.90 -20.34
CA ASP A 79 14.39 -5.78 -19.90
C ASP A 79 13.13 -5.00 -19.47
N THR A 80 13.08 -3.70 -19.77
CA THR A 80 11.91 -2.86 -19.49
C THR A 80 11.02 -2.68 -20.72
N ASN A 81 9.71 -2.47 -20.49
CA ASN A 81 8.72 -2.11 -21.52
C ASN A 81 8.75 -0.62 -21.90
N LEU A 82 9.86 0.07 -21.62
CA LEU A 82 10.08 1.47 -21.94
C LEU A 82 10.39 1.67 -23.43
N THR A 83 10.13 2.86 -23.95
CA THR A 83 10.63 3.27 -25.27
C THR A 83 12.16 3.37 -25.25
N THR A 84 12.81 3.31 -26.41
CA THR A 84 14.28 3.47 -26.50
C THR A 84 14.75 4.75 -25.81
N PHE A 85 14.01 5.84 -25.99
CA PHE A 85 14.33 7.13 -25.38
C PHE A 85 14.21 7.11 -23.84
N GLU A 86 13.17 6.47 -23.30
CA GLU A 86 13.04 6.29 -21.85
C GLU A 86 14.11 5.34 -21.29
N LYS A 87 14.53 4.32 -22.04
CA LYS A 87 15.64 3.43 -21.66
C LYS A 87 16.95 4.19 -21.55
N GLU A 88 17.25 5.06 -22.51
CA GLU A 88 18.42 5.96 -22.44
C GLU A 88 18.35 6.87 -21.21
N GLN A 89 17.20 7.48 -20.95
CA GLN A 89 16.99 8.29 -19.74
C GLN A 89 17.17 7.48 -18.45
N LEU A 90 16.73 6.22 -18.42
CA LEU A 90 16.89 5.36 -17.26
C LEU A 90 18.37 5.02 -17.02
N ILE A 91 19.15 4.84 -18.08
CA ILE A 91 20.60 4.64 -18.00
C ILE A 91 21.28 5.89 -17.45
N GLU A 92 20.92 7.08 -17.92
CA GLU A 92 21.47 8.34 -17.38
C GLU A 92 21.19 8.48 -15.88
N VAL A 93 19.95 8.19 -15.45
CA VAL A 93 19.58 8.24 -14.02
C VAL A 93 20.34 7.19 -13.21
N SER A 94 20.48 5.97 -13.72
CA SER A 94 21.13 4.86 -13.00
C SER A 94 22.64 5.04 -12.88
N CYS A 95 23.25 5.72 -13.85
CA CYS A 95 24.68 6.04 -13.86
C CYS A 95 25.05 7.30 -13.05
N ASP A 96 24.09 8.14 -12.64
CA ASP A 96 24.36 9.36 -11.88
C ASP A 96 24.43 9.10 -10.36
N PRO A 97 25.62 9.24 -9.74
CA PRO A 97 25.79 9.06 -8.29
C PRO A 97 25.00 10.08 -7.46
N SER A 98 24.76 11.28 -8.00
CA SER A 98 23.98 12.33 -7.34
C SER A 98 22.49 11.94 -7.23
N MET A 99 21.95 11.29 -8.27
CA MET A 99 20.60 10.73 -8.26
C MET A 99 20.51 9.61 -7.24
N LYS A 100 21.51 8.72 -7.16
CA LYS A 100 21.55 7.63 -6.17
C LYS A 100 21.57 8.15 -4.75
N ASN A 101 22.40 9.15 -4.45
CA ASN A 101 22.44 9.77 -3.13
C ASN A 101 21.10 10.41 -2.76
N LYS A 102 20.42 11.02 -3.72
CA LYS A 102 19.11 11.64 -3.48
C LYS A 102 18.00 10.63 -3.25
N PHE A 103 18.04 9.52 -3.98
CA PHE A 103 17.13 8.38 -3.80
C PHE A 103 17.30 7.73 -2.41
N LEU A 104 18.53 7.58 -1.94
CA LEU A 104 18.83 6.98 -0.63
C LEU A 104 18.61 7.93 0.56
N ASN A 105 18.33 9.21 0.31
CA ASN A 105 18.07 10.18 1.37
C ASN A 105 16.74 9.83 2.08
N SER A 106 16.78 9.66 3.40
CA SER A 106 15.64 9.23 4.22
C SER A 106 14.43 10.16 4.19
N GLY A 107 14.59 11.41 3.75
CA GLY A 107 13.49 12.36 3.59
C GLY A 107 12.82 12.37 2.21
N THR A 108 13.39 11.71 1.19
CA THR A 108 12.87 11.73 -0.17
C THR A 108 11.87 10.58 -0.35
N THR A 109 10.60 10.87 -0.62
CA THR A 109 9.67 9.82 -1.03
C THR A 109 9.96 9.38 -2.47
N LEU A 110 9.50 8.18 -2.85
CA LEU A 110 9.65 7.70 -4.22
C LEU A 110 9.04 8.66 -5.24
N LEU A 111 7.89 9.26 -4.90
CA LEU A 111 7.24 10.26 -5.75
C LEU A 111 8.10 11.53 -5.87
N ASP A 112 8.67 12.02 -4.75
CA ASP A 112 9.54 13.22 -4.76
C ASP A 112 10.80 12.98 -5.60
N PHE A 113 11.36 11.78 -5.55
CA PHE A 113 12.49 11.38 -6.37
C PHE A 113 12.14 11.46 -7.86
N TRP A 114 11.04 10.84 -8.28
CA TRP A 114 10.64 10.87 -9.70
C TRP A 114 10.25 12.26 -10.17
N ILE A 115 9.63 13.09 -9.33
CA ILE A 115 9.39 14.51 -9.63
C ILE A 115 10.71 15.26 -9.84
N TYR A 116 11.74 14.96 -9.04
CA TYR A 116 13.05 15.58 -9.20
C TYR A 116 13.75 15.16 -10.50
N VAL A 117 13.73 13.85 -10.83
CA VAL A 117 14.26 13.31 -12.10
C VAL A 117 13.62 14.01 -13.30
N GLY A 118 12.34 14.38 -13.19
CA GLY A 118 11.61 15.09 -14.25
C GLY A 118 12.14 16.49 -14.61
N LYS A 119 13.13 17.01 -13.87
CA LYS A 119 13.83 18.24 -14.27
C LYS A 119 14.71 18.01 -15.50
N GLU A 120 15.32 16.83 -15.61
CA GLU A 120 16.27 16.47 -16.67
C GLU A 120 15.71 15.36 -17.56
N GLN A 121 15.14 14.29 -16.98
CA GLN A 121 14.60 13.13 -17.68
C GLN A 121 13.06 13.13 -17.60
N LYS A 122 12.43 14.02 -18.38
CA LYS A 122 10.98 14.31 -18.31
C LYS A 122 10.09 13.13 -18.66
N GLU A 123 10.42 12.41 -19.72
CA GLU A 123 9.61 11.34 -20.30
C GLU A 123 9.55 10.15 -19.34
N LEU A 124 10.72 9.70 -18.87
CA LEU A 124 10.85 8.65 -17.86
C LEU A 124 10.14 9.02 -16.55
N SER A 125 10.38 10.25 -16.07
CA SER A 125 9.71 10.77 -14.87
C SER A 125 8.19 10.81 -15.02
N SER A 126 7.68 11.27 -16.16
CA SER A 126 6.24 11.32 -16.44
C SER A 126 5.60 9.94 -16.37
N THR A 127 6.26 8.92 -16.94
CA THR A 127 5.80 7.53 -16.87
C THR A 127 5.79 7.00 -15.44
N ALA A 128 6.84 7.25 -14.66
CA ALA A 128 6.90 6.84 -13.25
C ALA A 128 5.85 7.55 -12.39
N VAL A 129 5.70 8.88 -12.53
CA VAL A 129 4.75 9.69 -11.75
C VAL A 129 3.31 9.29 -12.05
N LYS A 130 2.95 9.04 -13.32
CA LYS A 130 1.61 8.56 -13.68
C LYS A 130 1.26 7.26 -12.97
N PHE A 131 2.21 6.31 -12.92
CA PHE A 131 2.03 5.04 -12.22
C PHE A 131 1.84 5.26 -10.70
N LEU A 132 2.69 6.07 -10.08
CA LEU A 132 2.66 6.31 -8.63
C LEU A 132 1.41 7.07 -8.16
N VAL A 133 0.97 8.07 -8.93
CA VAL A 133 -0.20 8.89 -8.59
C VAL A 133 -1.49 8.10 -8.73
N GLY A 134 -1.60 7.20 -9.72
CA GLY A 134 -2.82 6.40 -9.95
C GLY A 134 -3.27 5.59 -8.73
N PHE A 135 -2.34 5.10 -7.91
CA PHE A 135 -2.69 4.38 -6.69
C PHE A 135 -3.25 5.31 -5.60
N SER A 136 -2.66 6.50 -5.47
CA SER A 136 -3.07 7.49 -4.46
C SER A 136 -4.46 8.04 -4.74
N THR A 137 -4.81 8.23 -6.00
CA THR A 137 -6.11 8.80 -6.40
C THR A 137 -7.25 7.81 -6.16
N THR A 138 -7.08 6.51 -6.41
CA THR A 138 -8.15 5.51 -6.13
C THR A 138 -8.50 5.45 -4.65
N TYR A 139 -7.50 5.35 -3.77
CA TYR A 139 -7.74 5.34 -2.32
C TYR A 139 -8.39 6.65 -1.84
N LEU A 140 -7.90 7.80 -2.32
CA LEU A 140 -8.48 9.10 -1.97
C LEU A 140 -9.91 9.24 -2.51
N CYS A 141 -10.20 8.73 -3.70
CA CYS A 141 -11.55 8.67 -4.25
C CYS A 141 -12.47 7.79 -3.39
N GLU A 142 -12.06 6.57 -3.03
CA GLU A 142 -12.83 5.67 -2.16
C GLU A 142 -13.09 6.28 -0.78
N ARG A 143 -12.07 6.89 -0.18
CA ARG A 143 -12.20 7.63 1.08
C ARG A 143 -13.15 8.83 0.91
N GLY A 144 -13.05 9.56 -0.20
CA GLY A 144 -13.94 10.66 -0.55
C GLY A 144 -15.39 10.20 -0.65
N PHE A 145 -15.67 9.13 -1.38
CA PHE A 145 -17.02 8.54 -1.51
C PHE A 145 -17.57 8.01 -0.19
N SER A 146 -16.72 7.37 0.62
CA SER A 146 -17.10 6.90 1.96
C SER A 146 -17.48 8.08 2.87
N SER A 147 -16.69 9.15 2.82
CA SER A 147 -16.95 10.39 3.57
C SER A 147 -18.23 11.08 3.09
N LEU A 148 -18.45 11.14 1.77
CA LEU A 148 -19.66 11.70 1.18
C LEU A 148 -20.91 10.93 1.65
N THR A 149 -20.84 9.60 1.62
CA THR A 149 -21.92 8.73 2.09
C THR A 149 -22.20 8.97 3.57
N TYR A 150 -21.15 9.08 4.38
CA TYR A 150 -21.28 9.38 5.81
C TYR A 150 -21.96 10.73 6.08
N VAL A 151 -21.49 11.80 5.46
CA VAL A 151 -22.03 13.17 5.63
C VAL A 151 -23.50 13.21 5.19
N LYS A 152 -23.81 12.63 4.02
CA LYS A 152 -25.16 12.59 3.45
C LYS A 152 -26.14 11.81 4.34
N CYS A 153 -25.72 10.68 4.90
CA CYS A 153 -26.59 9.84 5.73
C CYS A 153 -26.80 10.40 7.14
N LYS A 154 -25.79 11.05 7.73
CA LYS A 154 -25.83 11.52 9.12
C LYS A 154 -26.48 12.90 9.30
N TYR A 155 -26.25 13.85 8.38
CA TYR A 155 -26.69 15.24 8.56
C TYR A 155 -27.94 15.64 7.76
N ARG A 156 -28.47 14.76 6.90
CA ARG A 156 -29.79 14.74 6.23
C ARG A 156 -30.44 16.04 5.68
N ASN A 157 -29.85 17.22 5.73
CA ASN A 157 -30.57 18.48 5.44
C ASN A 157 -29.79 19.58 4.68
N LYS A 158 -28.56 19.35 4.21
CA LYS A 158 -27.86 20.33 3.34
C LYS A 158 -27.17 19.65 2.15
N LEU A 159 -27.41 20.19 0.96
CA LEU A 159 -26.85 19.71 -0.30
C LEU A 159 -25.38 20.13 -0.52
N ASN A 160 -24.88 21.09 0.26
CA ASN A 160 -23.50 21.57 0.18
C ASN A 160 -22.63 20.82 1.18
N VAL A 161 -21.80 19.90 0.66
CA VAL A 161 -20.93 18.99 1.41
C VAL A 161 -19.45 19.21 1.09
N GLU A 162 -19.13 20.22 0.27
CA GLU A 162 -17.78 20.45 -0.26
C GLU A 162 -16.77 20.75 0.85
N ASP A 163 -17.10 21.68 1.74
CA ASP A 163 -16.23 22.07 2.86
C ASP A 163 -15.99 20.90 3.84
N ASP A 164 -17.06 20.14 4.14
CA ASP A 164 -16.97 18.97 5.01
C ASP A 164 -16.09 17.88 4.37
N LEU A 165 -16.31 17.58 3.08
CA LEU A 165 -15.50 16.62 2.35
C LEU A 165 -14.02 17.02 2.31
N ARG A 166 -13.74 18.31 2.12
CA ARG A 166 -12.38 18.83 2.13
C ARG A 166 -11.70 18.57 3.48
N LEU A 167 -12.40 18.77 4.59
CA LEU A 167 -11.91 18.42 5.93
C LEU A 167 -11.71 16.91 6.11
N TYR A 168 -12.60 16.08 5.58
CA TYR A 168 -12.50 14.61 5.71
C TYR A 168 -11.38 13.99 4.87
N VAL A 169 -11.01 14.61 3.74
CA VAL A 169 -10.02 14.07 2.80
C VAL A 169 -8.63 14.68 3.02
N THR A 170 -8.54 15.92 3.52
CA THR A 170 -7.26 16.60 3.71
C THR A 170 -6.39 15.94 4.78
N LYS A 171 -5.07 16.07 4.60
CA LYS A 171 -4.06 15.79 5.64
C LYS A 171 -3.60 17.08 6.35
N LEU A 172 -4.09 18.24 5.92
CA LEU A 172 -3.76 19.53 6.52
C LEU A 172 -4.44 19.62 7.88
N GLU A 173 -3.68 19.95 8.91
CA GLU A 173 -4.22 20.25 10.22
C GLU A 173 -4.79 21.68 10.24
N PRO A 174 -6.07 21.85 10.58
CA PRO A 174 -6.65 23.19 10.67
C PRO A 174 -6.03 23.95 11.85
N ASN A 175 -5.61 25.19 11.62
CA ASN A 175 -5.14 26.07 12.68
C ASN A 175 -6.34 26.60 13.48
N ILE A 176 -6.75 25.82 14.50
CA ILE A 176 -7.94 26.09 15.31
C ILE A 176 -7.82 27.44 16.03
N ASP A 177 -6.65 27.79 16.56
CA ASP A 177 -6.45 29.05 17.28
C ASP A 177 -6.75 30.27 16.40
N LYS A 178 -6.24 30.26 15.16
CA LYS A 178 -6.51 31.32 14.18
C LYS A 178 -8.00 31.38 13.83
N LEU A 179 -8.66 30.23 13.68
CA LEU A 179 -10.10 30.16 13.37
C LEU A 179 -10.95 30.70 14.52
N CYS A 180 -10.61 30.37 15.76
CA CYS A 180 -11.28 30.87 16.96
C CYS A 180 -11.15 32.39 17.10
N GLN A 181 -9.96 32.95 16.83
CA GLN A 181 -9.74 34.40 16.87
C GLN A 181 -10.58 35.17 15.83
N GLN A 182 -10.89 34.54 14.69
CA GLN A 182 -11.67 35.16 13.61
C GLN A 182 -13.20 35.02 13.80
N LYS A 183 -13.66 34.25 14.79
CA LYS A 183 -15.08 34.07 15.08
C LYS A 183 -15.51 34.93 16.27
N GLN A 184 -16.51 35.78 16.07
CA GLN A 184 -17.10 36.56 17.14
C GLN A 184 -18.01 35.66 18.00
N ALA A 185 -17.68 35.51 19.28
CA ALA A 185 -18.52 34.77 20.23
C ALA A 185 -19.90 35.45 20.32
N HIS A 186 -20.97 34.69 20.06
CA HIS A 186 -22.32 35.18 20.29
C HIS A 186 -22.60 35.16 21.79
N ALA A 187 -23.05 36.28 22.32
CA ALA A 187 -23.57 36.33 23.68
C ALA A 187 -24.85 35.48 23.75
N SER A 188 -24.91 34.59 24.74
CA SER A 188 -26.13 33.86 25.09
C SER A 188 -27.18 34.84 25.60
N HIS A 189 -28.40 34.72 25.08
CA HIS A 189 -29.58 35.48 25.51
C HIS A 189 -30.21 34.90 26.78
#